data_AF-A0A959LUX2-F1
#
_entry.id   AF-A0A959LUX2-F1
#
_cell.length_a   1.000
_cell.length_b   1.000
_cell.length_c   1.000
_cell.angle_alpha   90.00
_cell.angle_beta   90.00
_cell.angle_gamma   90.00
#
_symmetry.space_group_name_H-M   'P 1'
#
loop_
_entity.id
_entity.type
_entity.pdbx_description
1 polymer ?
#
loop_
_entity_poly.entity_id
_entity_poly.type
_entity_poly.pdbx_seq_one_letter_code
_entity_poly.pdbx_strand_id
1 'polypeptide(L)'
;MKNIFIVLVLCALSFTSAYSLEPVKVAVLNSGNAPVTVSIDLNNYTGGTPTKIFEGADQSITPNGSGVIIAIAQGVTEAGGTTNWVDIDPANVNSYYVLDVYVAGTLYAQYRLDNLILSQSQSGVADTDGNIIPGEDDAATLGSDDQR
;
A
#
# COMPACT_ATOMS: atom_id res chain seq x y z
N MET A 1 4.77 -3.55 -46.80
CA MET A 1 3.84 -4.17 -45.82
C MET A 1 4.49 -4.43 -44.46
N LYS A 2 5.74 -4.93 -44.38
CA LYS A 2 6.48 -5.10 -43.10
C LYS A 2 6.58 -3.85 -42.20
N ASN A 3 6.72 -2.65 -42.80
CA ASN A 3 6.90 -1.42 -42.03
C ASN A 3 5.61 -0.97 -41.32
N ILE A 4 4.42 -1.29 -41.86
CA ILE A 4 3.14 -0.97 -41.22
C ILE A 4 2.93 -1.84 -39.97
N PHE A 5 3.38 -3.10 -40.03
CA PHE A 5 3.28 -4.03 -38.91
C PHE A 5 4.15 -3.59 -37.73
N ILE A 6 5.36 -3.09 -37.99
CA ILE A 6 6.27 -2.57 -36.96
C ILE A 6 5.68 -1.32 -36.28
N VAL A 7 5.08 -0.41 -37.05
CA VAL A 7 4.42 0.79 -36.50
C VAL A 7 3.23 0.40 -35.62
N LEU A 8 2.45 -0.59 -36.04
CA LEU A 8 1.28 -1.05 -35.28
C LEU A 8 1.68 -1.73 -33.95
N VAL A 9 2.76 -2.51 -33.95
CA VAL A 9 3.33 -3.09 -32.72
C VAL A 9 3.90 -2.03 -31.79
N LEU A 10 4.58 -1.01 -32.33
CA LEU A 10 5.15 0.08 -31.51
C LEU A 10 4.04 0.93 -30.86
N CYS A 11 2.95 1.21 -31.60
CA CYS A 11 1.76 1.84 -31.05
C CYS A 11 1.13 0.99 -29.95
N ALA A 12 0.93 -0.32 -30.17
CA ALA A 12 0.37 -1.22 -29.16
C ALA A 12 1.21 -1.24 -27.86
N LEU A 13 2.55 -1.24 -27.98
CA LEU A 13 3.44 -1.17 -26.81
C LEU A 13 3.35 0.18 -26.09
N SER A 14 3.16 1.29 -26.82
CA SER A 14 3.04 2.63 -26.20
C SER A 14 1.75 2.85 -25.40
N PHE A 15 0.70 2.04 -25.60
CA PHE A 15 -0.55 2.13 -24.83
C PHE A 15 -0.60 1.18 -23.62
N THR A 16 0.42 0.35 -23.39
CA THR A 16 0.41 -0.64 -22.29
C THR A 16 0.82 -0.10 -20.92
N SER A 17 1.09 1.19 -20.77
CA SER A 17 1.39 1.79 -19.46
C SER A 17 0.13 2.15 -18.66
N ALA A 18 -0.93 1.32 -18.73
CA ALA A 18 -1.99 1.35 -17.74
C ALA A 18 -1.52 0.59 -16.50
N TYR A 19 -0.57 1.18 -15.78
CA TYR A 19 -0.20 0.71 -14.44
C TYR A 19 -1.34 1.11 -13.51
N SER A 20 -2.36 0.25 -13.40
CA SER A 20 -3.21 0.30 -12.21
C SER A 20 -2.27 0.07 -11.04
N LEU A 21 -2.25 1.00 -10.07
CA LEU A 21 -1.69 0.68 -8.76
C LEU A 21 -2.45 -0.55 -8.28
N GLU A 22 -1.79 -1.70 -8.18
CA GLU A 22 -2.40 -2.85 -7.52
C GLU A 22 -2.61 -2.49 -6.04
N PRO A 23 -3.65 -3.00 -5.38
CA PRO A 23 -3.80 -2.88 -3.94
C PRO A 23 -2.52 -3.37 -3.27
N VAL A 24 -1.86 -2.47 -2.55
CA VAL A 24 -0.57 -2.80 -1.93
C VAL A 24 -0.77 -3.51 -0.60
N LYS A 25 0.13 -4.45 -0.32
CA LYS A 25 0.11 -5.19 0.95
C LYS A 25 0.99 -4.50 2.00
N VAL A 26 0.59 -4.54 3.25
CA VAL A 26 1.41 -4.13 4.39
C VAL A 26 1.47 -5.27 5.40
N ALA A 27 2.61 -5.44 6.04
CA ALA A 27 2.79 -6.43 7.09
C ALA A 27 3.09 -5.72 8.41
N VAL A 28 2.41 -6.11 9.49
CA VAL A 28 2.66 -5.60 10.84
C VAL A 28 2.80 -6.75 11.83
N LEU A 29 3.67 -6.59 12.82
CA LEU A 29 3.77 -7.52 13.94
C LEU A 29 2.65 -7.25 14.93
N ASN A 30 1.98 -8.31 15.37
CA ASN A 30 1.02 -8.30 16.44
C ASN A 30 1.06 -9.70 17.10
N SER A 31 1.67 -9.78 18.28
CA SER A 31 1.85 -11.01 19.04
C SER A 31 0.56 -11.56 19.70
N GLY A 32 -0.58 -10.92 19.48
CA GLY A 32 -1.89 -11.39 19.93
C GLY A 32 -2.39 -12.62 19.17
N ASN A 33 -3.23 -13.44 19.83
CA ASN A 33 -3.86 -14.62 19.22
C ASN A 33 -5.35 -14.41 18.88
N ALA A 34 -5.85 -13.18 19.03
CA ALA A 34 -7.23 -12.81 18.73
C ALA A 34 -7.30 -12.01 17.42
N PRO A 35 -8.46 -12.02 16.71
CA PRO A 35 -8.67 -11.12 15.59
C PRO A 35 -8.53 -9.66 16.03
N VAL A 36 -7.84 -8.86 15.23
CA VAL A 36 -7.67 -7.42 15.44
C VAL A 36 -8.15 -6.67 14.21
N THR A 37 -8.82 -5.53 14.43
CA THR A 37 -9.22 -4.63 13.35
C THR A 37 -8.01 -3.87 12.83
N VAL A 38 -7.75 -3.98 11.54
CA VAL A 38 -6.69 -3.27 10.83
C VAL A 38 -7.31 -2.42 9.74
N SER A 39 -6.92 -1.14 9.67
CA SER A 39 -7.28 -0.25 8.57
C SER A 39 -6.03 0.47 8.06
N ILE A 40 -6.05 0.84 6.78
CA ILE A 40 -4.88 1.41 6.09
C ILE A 40 -5.35 2.66 5.35
N ASP A 41 -4.94 3.81 5.83
CA ASP A 41 -5.25 5.08 5.18
C ASP A 41 -4.05 5.54 4.37
N LEU A 42 -4.31 6.24 3.26
CA LEU A 42 -3.26 6.93 2.52
C LEU A 42 -3.36 8.42 2.82
N ASN A 43 -2.28 8.97 3.35
CA ASN A 43 -2.16 10.37 3.70
C ASN A 43 -1.07 11.04 2.87
N ASN A 44 -1.31 12.29 2.50
CA ASN A 44 -0.32 13.18 1.89
C ASN A 44 0.23 14.13 2.95
N TYR A 45 1.55 14.13 3.12
CA TYR A 45 2.29 14.94 4.10
C TYR A 45 3.04 16.14 3.51
N THR A 46 2.75 16.56 2.27
CA THR A 46 3.45 17.68 1.59
C THR A 46 3.45 18.98 2.40
N GLY A 47 2.43 19.24 3.22
CA GLY A 47 2.31 20.42 4.08
C GLY A 47 2.83 20.24 5.52
N GLY A 48 3.47 19.10 5.84
CA GLY A 48 3.87 18.75 7.21
C GLY A 48 2.74 18.21 8.10
N THR A 49 1.49 18.34 7.65
CA THR A 49 0.29 17.76 8.29
C THR A 49 -0.36 16.72 7.37
N PRO A 50 -0.90 15.60 7.92
CA PRO A 50 -1.56 14.58 7.12
C PRO A 50 -2.84 15.12 6.47
N THR A 51 -2.94 14.96 5.16
CA THR A 51 -4.18 15.15 4.40
C THR A 51 -4.64 13.79 3.87
N LYS A 52 -5.82 13.31 4.29
CA LYS A 52 -6.33 12.01 3.87
C LYS A 52 -6.69 12.02 2.38
N ILE A 53 -6.05 11.14 1.62
CA ILE A 53 -6.29 10.94 0.18
C ILE A 53 -7.23 9.75 -0.03
N PHE A 54 -7.06 8.72 0.78
CA PHE A 54 -7.83 7.48 0.74
C PHE A 54 -8.01 6.92 2.15
N GLU A 55 -9.19 6.36 2.39
CA GLU A 55 -9.56 5.71 3.64
C GLU A 55 -9.71 4.21 3.40
N GLY A 56 -8.99 3.43 4.21
CA GLY A 56 -9.02 1.98 4.12
C GLY A 56 -10.22 1.39 4.84
N ALA A 57 -10.78 0.31 4.29
CA ALA A 57 -11.81 -0.45 4.99
C ALA A 57 -11.21 -1.20 6.19
N ASP A 58 -11.97 -1.25 7.27
CA ASP A 58 -11.66 -2.09 8.44
C ASP A 58 -11.61 -3.57 8.05
N GLN A 59 -10.51 -4.23 8.40
CA GLN A 59 -10.25 -5.64 8.17
C GLN A 59 -10.04 -6.33 9.53
N SER A 60 -10.90 -7.29 9.88
CA SER A 60 -10.69 -8.14 11.06
C SER A 60 -9.74 -9.28 10.69
N ILE A 61 -8.47 -9.17 11.07
CA ILE A 61 -7.42 -10.15 10.72
C ILE A 61 -6.84 -10.78 11.98
N THR A 62 -6.71 -12.10 11.99
CA THR A 62 -6.02 -12.84 13.05
C THR A 62 -4.53 -12.95 12.69
N PRO A 63 -3.60 -12.62 13.61
CA PRO A 63 -2.18 -12.84 13.39
C PRO A 63 -1.85 -14.31 13.09
N ASN A 64 -0.84 -14.54 12.25
CA ASN A 64 -0.36 -15.90 11.98
C ASN A 64 0.41 -16.49 13.18
N GLY A 65 0.88 -17.73 13.08
CA GLY A 65 1.62 -18.41 14.16
C GLY A 65 2.94 -17.74 14.59
N SER A 66 3.42 -16.76 13.83
CA SER A 66 4.59 -15.93 14.14
C SER A 66 4.21 -14.51 14.58
N GLY A 67 2.92 -14.22 14.78
CA GLY A 67 2.43 -12.90 15.16
C GLY A 67 2.50 -11.88 14.02
N VAL A 68 2.39 -12.28 12.76
CA VAL A 68 2.37 -11.34 11.61
C VAL A 68 0.95 -11.21 11.08
N ILE A 69 0.51 -9.97 10.89
CA ILE A 69 -0.71 -9.62 10.13
C ILE A 69 -0.29 -9.09 8.77
N ILE A 70 -0.88 -9.62 7.71
CA ILE A 70 -0.75 -9.07 6.34
C ILE A 70 -2.10 -8.47 5.97
N ALA A 71 -2.14 -7.16 5.80
CA ALA A 71 -3.34 -6.41 5.42
C ALA A 71 -3.17 -5.82 4.01
N ILE A 72 -4.26 -5.67 3.28
CA ILE A 72 -4.25 -5.12 1.91
C ILE A 72 -4.89 -3.74 1.96
N ALA A 73 -4.27 -2.74 1.34
CA ALA A 73 -4.86 -1.41 1.20
C ALA A 73 -6.05 -1.50 0.22
N GLN A 74 -7.25 -1.64 0.78
CA GLN A 74 -8.50 -1.77 0.04
C GLN A 74 -9.48 -0.66 0.45
N GLY A 75 -10.08 -0.01 -0.53
CA GLY A 75 -10.94 1.15 -0.28
C GLY A 75 -12.28 0.78 0.31
N VAL A 76 -12.85 1.71 1.08
CA VAL A 76 -14.26 1.61 1.46
C VAL A 76 -15.10 1.95 0.24
N THR A 77 -15.71 0.94 -0.39
CA THR A 77 -16.72 1.15 -1.45
C THR A 77 -18.06 1.52 -0.79
N GLU A 78 -18.09 2.61 -0.02
CA GLU A 78 -19.37 3.18 0.41
C GLU A 78 -19.78 4.32 -0.54
N ALA A 79 -21.09 4.39 -0.79
CA ALA A 79 -21.77 5.29 -1.71
C ALA A 79 -21.73 6.78 -1.29
N GLY A 80 -20.60 7.27 -0.75
CA GLY A 80 -20.46 8.54 -0.05
C GLY A 80 -19.22 9.37 -0.40
N GLY A 81 -18.42 8.98 -1.40
CA GLY A 81 -17.49 9.90 -2.05
C GLY A 81 -16.05 9.97 -1.53
N THR A 82 -15.50 8.89 -0.98
CA THR A 82 -14.06 8.78 -0.74
C THR A 82 -13.39 8.06 -1.91
N THR A 83 -12.29 8.64 -2.40
CA THR A 83 -11.44 8.15 -3.50
C THR A 83 -11.17 6.65 -3.38
N ASN A 84 -11.42 5.85 -4.43
CA ASN A 84 -11.04 4.44 -4.45
C ASN A 84 -9.52 4.32 -4.70
N TRP A 85 -8.91 3.21 -4.31
CA TRP A 85 -7.47 2.96 -4.56
C TRP A 85 -7.11 3.10 -6.04
N VAL A 86 -8.03 2.69 -6.92
CA VAL A 86 -7.89 2.78 -8.37
C VAL A 86 -7.91 4.22 -8.91
N ASP A 87 -8.42 5.18 -8.12
CA ASP A 87 -8.53 6.58 -8.50
C ASP A 87 -7.24 7.36 -8.17
N ILE A 88 -6.28 6.74 -7.48
CA ILE A 88 -4.99 7.35 -7.18
C ILE A 88 -4.14 7.33 -8.45
N ASP A 89 -3.90 8.52 -9.02
CA ASP A 89 -3.01 8.66 -10.18
C ASP A 89 -1.57 8.28 -9.80
N PRO A 90 -0.98 7.25 -10.43
CA PRO A 90 0.40 6.83 -10.16
C PRO A 90 1.42 7.96 -10.35
N ALA A 91 1.16 8.93 -11.24
CA ALA A 91 2.07 10.05 -11.47
C ALA A 91 2.19 11.00 -10.26
N ASN A 92 1.21 10.96 -9.35
CA ASN A 92 1.21 11.79 -8.15
C ASN A 92 1.90 11.09 -6.95
N VAL A 93 2.16 9.79 -7.03
CA VAL A 93 2.81 9.02 -5.96
C VAL A 93 4.26 9.46 -5.83
N ASN A 94 4.60 9.99 -4.66
CA ASN A 94 5.94 10.45 -4.31
C ASN A 94 6.20 10.21 -2.81
N SER A 95 7.37 10.64 -2.31
CA SER A 95 7.80 10.45 -0.92
C SER A 95 6.84 10.99 0.15
N TYR A 96 5.94 11.91 -0.20
CA TYR A 96 4.95 12.48 0.73
C TYR A 96 3.68 11.63 0.87
N TYR A 97 3.48 10.63 0.01
CA TYR A 97 2.36 9.70 0.08
C TYR A 97 2.73 8.55 0.99
N VAL A 98 2.08 8.49 2.15
CA VAL A 98 2.39 7.55 3.23
C VAL A 98 1.13 6.79 3.61
N LEU A 99 1.27 5.47 3.68
CA LEU A 99 0.28 4.55 4.21
C LEU A 99 0.39 4.51 5.72
N ASP A 100 -0.65 4.95 6.37
CA ASP A 100 -0.81 4.90 7.82
C ASP A 100 -1.62 3.66 8.18
N VAL A 101 -0.97 2.72 8.87
CA VAL A 101 -1.56 1.45 9.26
C VAL A 101 -2.05 1.56 10.70
N TYR A 102 -3.37 1.41 10.88
CA TYR A 102 -4.01 1.44 12.18
C TYR A 102 -4.32 0.02 12.64
N VAL A 103 -4.02 -0.28 13.89
CA VAL A 103 -4.33 -1.56 14.55
C VAL A 103 -5.17 -1.23 15.79
N ALA A 104 -6.39 -1.77 15.84
CA ALA A 104 -7.40 -1.45 16.87
C ALA A 104 -7.64 0.08 17.03
N GLY A 105 -7.59 0.83 15.91
CA GLY A 105 -7.79 2.28 15.88
C GLY A 105 -6.59 3.12 16.30
N THR A 106 -5.44 2.50 16.62
CA THR A 106 -4.20 3.21 16.97
C THR A 106 -3.23 3.15 15.78
N LEU A 107 -2.59 4.28 15.45
CA LEU A 107 -1.55 4.31 14.42
C LEU A 107 -0.39 3.41 14.87
N TYR A 108 -0.14 2.37 14.09
CA TYR A 108 0.81 1.31 14.42
C TYR A 108 2.10 1.44 13.60
N ALA A 109 1.96 1.65 12.29
CA ALA A 109 3.08 1.75 11.37
C ALA A 109 2.81 2.75 10.26
N GLN A 110 3.88 3.25 9.65
CA GLN A 110 3.82 4.15 8.50
C GLN A 110 4.74 3.61 7.41
N TYR A 111 4.22 3.53 6.18
CA TYR A 111 4.99 3.07 5.02
C TYR A 111 4.89 4.08 3.90
N ARG A 112 6.02 4.49 3.33
CA ARG A 112 5.99 5.29 2.11
C ARG A 112 5.51 4.46 0.93
N LEU A 113 4.51 4.98 0.23
CA LEU A 113 3.85 4.28 -0.87
C LEU A 113 4.82 4.01 -2.03
N ASP A 114 5.70 4.97 -2.36
CA ASP A 114 6.69 4.83 -3.43
C ASP A 114 7.69 3.70 -3.17
N ASN A 115 8.26 3.64 -1.96
CA ASN A 115 9.18 2.59 -1.55
C ASN A 115 8.50 1.22 -1.50
N LEU A 116 7.25 1.19 -1.03
CA LEU A 116 6.50 -0.05 -0.89
C LEU A 116 6.10 -0.64 -2.25
N ILE A 117 5.70 0.20 -3.22
CA ILE A 117 5.51 -0.21 -4.62
C ILE A 117 6.81 -0.75 -5.21
N LEU A 118 7.93 -0.06 -4.98
CA LEU A 118 9.23 -0.50 -5.49
C LEU A 118 9.61 -1.86 -4.90
N SER A 119 9.47 -2.04 -3.58
CA SER A 119 9.76 -3.30 -2.89
C SER A 119 8.88 -4.47 -3.40
N GLN A 120 7.58 -4.23 -3.61
CA GLN A 120 6.68 -5.26 -4.12
C GLN A 120 6.92 -5.59 -5.58
N SER A 121 7.27 -4.60 -6.42
CA SER A 121 7.62 -4.85 -7.82
C SER A 121 8.91 -5.69 -7.98
N GLN A 122 9.86 -5.57 -7.03
CA GLN A 122 11.09 -6.37 -7.02
C GLN A 122 10.89 -7.80 -6.53
N SER A 123 9.84 -8.06 -5.75
CA SER A 123 9.57 -9.39 -5.18
C SER A 123 8.97 -10.38 -6.20
N GLY A 124 8.56 -9.89 -7.38
CA GLY A 124 8.10 -10.73 -8.48
C GLY A 124 6.66 -11.22 -8.31
N VAL A 125 5.94 -11.36 -9.42
CA VAL A 125 4.50 -11.67 -9.49
C VAL A 125 4.13 -13.07 -8.95
N ALA A 126 5.12 -13.90 -8.61
CA ALA A 126 4.94 -15.26 -8.10
C ALA A 126 5.26 -15.40 -6.60
N ASP A 127 5.86 -14.40 -5.97
CA ASP A 127 6.08 -14.35 -4.53
C ASP A 127 4.77 -13.90 -3.87
N THR A 128 4.05 -14.85 -3.28
CA THR A 128 2.84 -14.59 -2.48
C THR A 128 3.17 -14.63 -0.99
N ASP A 129 4.45 -14.84 -0.68
CA ASP A 129 5.05 -15.10 0.61
C ASP A 129 4.99 -13.83 1.48
N GLY A 130 4.89 -12.67 0.84
CA GLY A 130 4.74 -11.39 1.53
C GLY A 130 5.96 -11.10 2.39
N ASN A 131 7.16 -11.29 1.82
CA ASN A 131 8.45 -10.98 2.44
C ASN A 131 8.65 -9.46 2.59
N ILE A 132 7.72 -8.82 3.29
CA ILE A 132 7.82 -7.48 3.81
C ILE A 132 8.30 -7.67 5.24
N ILE A 133 9.50 -7.20 5.56
CA ILE A 133 9.99 -7.19 6.95
C ILE A 133 9.14 -6.13 7.68
N PRO A 134 8.26 -6.53 8.61
CA PRO A 134 7.41 -5.58 9.33
C PRO A 134 8.27 -4.72 10.26
N GLY A 135 7.77 -3.51 10.58
CA GLY A 135 8.34 -2.72 11.68
C GLY A 135 8.14 -3.46 13.01
N GLU A 136 9.11 -3.32 13.91
CA GLU A 136 9.18 -4.06 15.18
C GLU A 136 7.91 -3.95 16.05
N ASP A 137 7.65 -4.99 16.85
CA ASP A 137 6.61 -5.03 17.90
C ASP A 137 7.05 -4.12 19.08
N ASP A 138 6.10 -3.47 19.74
CA ASP A 138 6.23 -2.36 20.71
C ASP A 138 6.27 -0.92 20.12
N ALA A 139 5.07 -0.33 20.05
CA ALA A 139 4.73 1.03 19.63
C ALA A 139 5.31 2.18 20.50
N ALA A 140 6.60 2.14 20.85
CA ALA A 140 7.32 3.29 21.41
C ALA A 140 8.10 4.07 20.34
N THR A 141 8.45 3.41 19.24
CA THR A 141 9.15 4.04 18.12
C THR A 141 8.43 3.61 16.85
N LEU A 142 7.66 4.53 16.27
CA LEU A 142 7.14 4.36 14.90
C LEU A 142 8.31 3.87 14.04
N GLY A 143 8.11 2.83 13.22
CA GLY A 143 9.14 2.35 12.29
C GLY A 143 9.75 3.54 11.56
N SER A 144 10.97 3.94 11.95
CA SER A 144 11.57 5.17 11.48
C SER A 144 12.09 4.92 10.08
N ASP A 145 11.47 5.58 9.11
CA ASP A 145 12.20 5.88 7.88
C ASP A 145 13.30 6.87 8.27
N ASP A 146 14.53 6.39 8.44
CA ASP A 146 15.71 7.19 8.75
C ASP A 146 16.04 8.21 7.62
N GLN A 147 15.31 8.19 6.50
CA GLN A 147 15.40 9.15 5.39
C GLN A 147 14.41 10.33 5.50
N ARG A 148 13.79 10.53 6.67
CA ARG A 148 12.90 11.67 6.89
C ARG A 148 13.63 12.99 7.16
#